data_AF-A0A6P0WMB3-F1
#
_entry.id   AF-A0A6P0WMB3-F1
#
_cell.length_a   1.000
_cell.length_b   1.000
_cell.length_c   1.000
_cell.angle_alpha   90.00
_cell.angle_beta   90.00
_cell.angle_gamma   90.00
#
_symmetry.space_group_name_H-M   'P 1'
#
loop_
_entity.id
_entity.type
_entity.pdbx_description
1 polymer ?
#
loop_
_entity_poly.entity_id
_entity_poly.type
_entity_poly.pdbx_seq_one_letter_code
_entity_poly.pdbx_strand_id
1 'polypeptide(L)'
;MIIDSGNHYIAALKGNQPKLFAAAQQQFVPQQSFEQINKGHGRIEKRSVSICQVTQGLPSWPGLATVIQVQSRRITTNTDQTQIRYYISDLKETAEQFAKRIRGYWGVENKVHYVRDVTQGEDKSRIRTTPLVQIWAIARNLALNLYRDAGFDNMAQAQRKCQFGLKHILALFRMK
;
A
#
# COMPACT_ATOMS: atom_id res chain seq x y z
N MET A 1 21.22 5.31 -6.78
CA MET A 1 20.24 4.25 -6.43
C MET A 1 19.65 4.52 -5.06
N ILE A 2 18.54 3.87 -4.67
CA ILE A 2 17.90 4.06 -3.36
C ILE A 2 18.91 3.84 -2.23
N ILE A 3 19.71 2.78 -2.33
CA ILE A 3 20.78 2.45 -1.37
C ILE A 3 21.87 3.52 -1.27
N ASP A 4 22.24 4.17 -2.38
CA ASP A 4 23.29 5.21 -2.39
C ASP A 4 22.86 6.48 -1.64
N SER A 5 21.55 6.65 -1.43
CA SER A 5 20.99 7.76 -0.64
C SER A 5 20.86 7.44 0.85
N GLY A 6 21.38 6.29 1.31
CA GLY A 6 21.23 5.81 2.68
C GLY A 6 19.83 5.28 3.01
N ASN A 7 18.99 5.09 1.99
CA ASN A 7 17.63 4.56 2.14
C ASN A 7 17.57 3.07 1.79
N HIS A 8 16.64 2.36 2.44
CA HIS A 8 16.35 0.95 2.20
C HIS A 8 15.07 0.77 1.39
N TYR A 9 14.91 -0.37 0.72
CA TYR A 9 13.73 -0.64 -0.09
C TYR A 9 13.06 -1.98 0.26
N ILE A 10 11.73 -2.03 0.04
CA ILE A 10 10.95 -3.25 -0.10
C ILE A 10 10.15 -3.09 -1.38
N ALA A 11 10.52 -3.78 -2.45
CA ALA A 11 9.91 -3.63 -3.76
C ALA A 11 9.06 -4.86 -4.10
N ALA A 12 7.81 -4.63 -4.48
CA ALA A 12 6.93 -5.70 -4.97
C ALA A 12 7.38 -6.14 -6.36
N LEU A 13 7.62 -7.45 -6.53
CA LEU A 13 7.85 -8.03 -7.85
C LEU A 13 6.50 -8.16 -8.58
N LYS A 14 6.40 -7.51 -9.74
CA LYS A 14 5.23 -7.54 -10.64
C LYS A 14 5.65 -8.03 -12.02
N GLY A 15 4.67 -8.20 -12.91
CA GLY A 15 4.90 -8.69 -14.28
C GLY A 15 5.82 -7.83 -15.15
N ASN A 16 6.21 -6.64 -14.71
CA ASN A 16 7.22 -5.80 -15.38
C ASN A 16 8.67 -6.30 -15.15
N GLN A 17 8.90 -7.26 -14.26
CA GLN A 17 10.22 -7.88 -14.03
C GLN A 17 10.13 -9.41 -14.11
N PRO A 18 9.78 -9.98 -15.27
CA PRO A 18 9.39 -11.39 -15.39
C PRO A 18 10.52 -12.36 -15.03
N LYS A 19 11.78 -12.06 -15.40
CA LYS A 19 12.93 -12.91 -15.10
C LYS A 19 13.22 -12.99 -13.60
N LEU A 20 13.23 -11.85 -12.91
CA LEU A 20 13.48 -11.79 -11.48
C LEU A 20 12.31 -12.40 -10.70
N PHE A 21 11.07 -12.17 -11.14
CA PHE A 21 9.90 -12.80 -10.55
C PHE A 21 9.92 -14.32 -10.66
N ALA A 22 10.21 -14.86 -11.85
CA ALA A 22 10.29 -16.31 -12.06
C ALA A 22 11.41 -16.95 -11.23
N ALA A 23 12.61 -16.33 -11.22
CA ALA A 23 13.73 -16.82 -10.43
C ALA A 23 13.44 -16.78 -8.92
N ALA A 24 12.84 -15.68 -8.43
CA ALA A 24 12.40 -15.55 -7.05
C ALA A 24 11.38 -16.63 -6.69
N GLN A 25 10.41 -16.94 -7.55
CA GLN A 25 9.45 -18.01 -7.30
C GLN A 25 10.10 -19.40 -7.24
N GLN A 26 11.00 -19.69 -8.17
CA GLN A 26 11.62 -21.01 -8.29
C GLN A 26 12.59 -21.32 -7.16
N GLN A 27 13.34 -20.32 -6.70
CA GLN A 27 14.39 -20.49 -5.68
C GLN A 27 13.90 -20.19 -4.26
N PHE A 28 12.63 -19.80 -4.09
CA PHE A 28 12.11 -19.46 -2.77
C PHE A 28 11.90 -20.69 -1.89
N VAL A 29 12.77 -20.83 -0.89
CA VAL A 29 12.61 -21.78 0.20
C VAL A 29 12.46 -21.00 1.50
N PRO A 30 11.31 -21.08 2.20
CA PRO A 30 11.08 -20.28 3.40
C PRO A 30 12.03 -20.71 4.53
N GLN A 31 12.86 -19.78 4.98
CA GLN A 31 13.78 -19.97 6.12
C GLN A 31 13.14 -19.55 7.44
N GLN A 32 12.34 -18.49 7.40
CA GLN A 32 11.56 -18.00 8.53
C GLN A 32 10.19 -17.56 8.03
N SER A 33 9.16 -17.79 8.84
CA SER A 33 7.79 -17.37 8.55
C SER A 33 7.15 -16.72 9.77
N PHE A 34 6.23 -15.79 9.52
CA PHE A 34 5.40 -15.14 10.50
C PHE A 34 3.95 -15.11 10.01
N GLU A 35 3.01 -15.49 10.87
CA GLU A 35 1.60 -15.58 10.52
C GLU A 35 0.74 -14.67 11.39
N GLN A 36 -0.25 -14.03 10.76
CA GLN A 36 -1.28 -13.26 11.44
C GLN A 36 -2.66 -13.68 10.94
N ILE A 37 -3.58 -13.93 11.87
CA ILE A 37 -5.00 -14.19 11.58
C ILE A 37 -5.85 -13.07 12.19
N ASN A 38 -6.71 -12.49 11.38
CA ASN A 38 -7.73 -11.54 11.81
C ASN A 38 -9.12 -12.10 11.49
N LYS A 39 -10.03 -12.07 12.46
CA LYS A 39 -11.44 -12.44 12.29
C LYS A 39 -12.31 -11.23 12.56
N GLY A 40 -13.26 -10.94 11.68
CA GLY A 40 -14.20 -9.83 11.88
C GLY A 40 -15.06 -9.56 10.64
N HIS A 41 -16.22 -8.94 10.86
CA HIS A 41 -17.16 -8.56 9.79
C HIS A 41 -17.53 -9.74 8.85
N GLY A 42 -17.79 -10.92 9.41
CA GLY A 42 -18.15 -12.12 8.64
C GLY A 42 -17.01 -12.73 7.81
N ARG A 43 -15.76 -12.40 8.14
CA ARG A 43 -14.59 -12.77 7.34
C ARG A 43 -13.40 -13.19 8.20
N ILE A 44 -12.64 -14.15 7.71
CA ILE A 44 -11.35 -14.57 8.25
C ILE A 44 -10.28 -14.18 7.23
N GLU A 45 -9.31 -13.37 7.66
CA GLU A 45 -8.12 -13.04 6.88
C GLU A 45 -6.90 -13.65 7.54
N LYS A 46 -6.22 -14.54 6.83
CA LYS A 46 -4.94 -15.10 7.23
C LYS A 46 -3.85 -14.53 6.32
N ARG A 47 -2.79 -13.98 6.90
CA ARG A 47 -1.62 -13.50 6.18
C ARG A 47 -0.37 -14.18 6.73
N SER A 48 0.35 -14.87 5.87
CA SER A 48 1.67 -15.42 6.16
C SER A 48 2.72 -14.61 5.40
N VAL A 49 3.79 -14.24 6.10
CA VAL A 49 4.98 -13.62 5.52
C VAL A 49 6.14 -14.57 5.74
N SER A 50 6.76 -15.02 4.66
CA SER A 50 7.90 -15.91 4.68
C SER A 50 9.09 -15.22 4.01
N ILE A 51 10.29 -15.51 4.47
CA ILE A 51 11.52 -14.92 3.92
C ILE A 51 12.55 -15.98 3.54
N CYS A 52 13.38 -15.63 2.57
CA CYS A 52 14.57 -16.37 2.17
C CYS A 52 15.70 -15.37 1.93
N GLN A 53 16.84 -15.56 2.62
CA GLN A 53 18.07 -14.83 2.36
C GLN A 53 18.67 -15.29 1.03
N VAL A 54 19.07 -14.34 0.20
CA VAL A 54 19.61 -14.63 -1.14
C VAL A 54 21.04 -15.17 -1.00
N THR A 55 21.25 -16.41 -1.44
CA THR A 55 22.56 -17.08 -1.34
C THR A 55 23.28 -17.23 -2.68
N GLN A 56 22.57 -17.32 -3.82
CA GLN A 56 23.08 -17.20 -5.20
C GLN A 56 21.93 -17.49 -6.20
N GLY A 57 22.06 -17.08 -7.47
CA GLY A 57 21.16 -17.53 -8.56
C GLY A 57 19.99 -16.61 -8.96
N LEU A 58 19.78 -15.51 -8.24
CA LEU A 58 18.83 -14.46 -8.68
C LEU A 58 19.51 -13.47 -9.63
N PRO A 59 18.76 -12.92 -10.62
CA PRO A 59 19.23 -11.79 -11.40
C PRO A 59 19.73 -10.66 -10.50
N SER A 60 20.85 -10.03 -10.90
CA SER A 60 21.46 -8.95 -10.12
C SER A 60 20.47 -7.82 -9.89
N TRP A 61 20.28 -7.48 -8.62
CA TRP A 61 19.52 -6.31 -8.19
C TRP A 61 20.32 -5.59 -7.10
N PRO A 62 20.41 -4.25 -7.14
CA PRO A 62 21.28 -3.50 -6.25
C PRO A 62 21.00 -3.77 -4.76
N GLY A 63 22.01 -4.27 -4.04
CA GLY A 63 21.93 -4.51 -2.61
C GLY A 63 21.00 -5.65 -2.19
N LEU A 64 20.47 -6.45 -3.14
CA LEU A 64 19.48 -7.49 -2.85
C LEU A 64 19.99 -8.51 -1.82
N ALA A 65 19.29 -8.57 -0.68
CA ALA A 65 19.64 -9.46 0.43
C ALA A 65 18.53 -10.48 0.74
N THR A 66 17.26 -10.09 0.59
CA THR A 66 16.12 -10.92 1.03
C THR A 66 15.02 -10.97 -0.04
N VAL A 67 14.51 -12.18 -0.30
CA VAL A 67 13.23 -12.40 -0.99
C VAL A 67 12.15 -12.67 0.06
N ILE A 68 10.99 -12.06 -0.13
CA ILE A 68 9.86 -12.14 0.80
C ILE A 68 8.65 -12.66 0.02
N GLN A 69 7.99 -13.68 0.54
CA GLN A 69 6.69 -14.16 0.05
C GLN A 69 5.60 -13.72 1.02
N VAL A 70 4.53 -13.13 0.50
CA VAL A 70 3.33 -12.78 1.27
C VAL A 70 2.16 -13.57 0.72
N GLN A 71 1.68 -14.54 1.49
CA GLN A 71 0.44 -15.25 1.20
C GLN A 71 -0.70 -14.63 2.00
N SER A 72 -1.75 -14.20 1.31
CA SER A 72 -2.98 -13.68 1.92
C SER A 72 -4.15 -14.57 1.52
N ARG A 73 -4.80 -15.20 2.51
CA ARG A 73 -6.02 -15.99 2.34
C ARG A 73 -7.20 -15.26 2.97
N ARG A 74 -8.27 -15.10 2.20
CA ARG A 74 -9.50 -14.42 2.60
C ARG A 74 -10.64 -15.42 2.51
N ILE A 75 -11.25 -15.72 3.65
CA ILE A 75 -12.36 -16.66 3.77
C ILE A 75 -13.61 -15.90 4.22
N THR A 76 -14.69 -16.04 3.47
CA THR A 76 -16.04 -15.55 3.79
C THR A 76 -17.03 -16.71 3.60
N THR A 77 -18.29 -16.52 3.95
CA THR A 77 -19.34 -17.55 3.74
C THR A 77 -19.39 -18.08 2.30
N ASN A 78 -19.10 -17.23 1.31
CA ASN A 78 -19.29 -17.57 -0.10
C ASN A 78 -17.98 -17.78 -0.87
N THR A 79 -16.83 -17.37 -0.30
CA THR A 79 -15.56 -17.38 -1.04
C THR A 79 -14.38 -17.72 -0.14
N ASP A 80 -13.44 -18.48 -0.70
CA ASP A 80 -12.12 -18.72 -0.17
C ASP A 80 -11.09 -18.39 -1.25
N GLN A 81 -10.36 -17.31 -1.04
CA GLN A 81 -9.41 -16.78 -2.03
C GLN A 81 -8.02 -16.70 -1.42
N THR A 82 -7.03 -17.25 -2.12
CA THR A 82 -5.62 -17.11 -1.75
C THR A 82 -4.86 -16.32 -2.81
N GLN A 83 -4.04 -15.37 -2.37
CA GLN A 83 -3.18 -14.56 -3.21
C GLN A 83 -1.75 -14.63 -2.68
N ILE A 84 -0.79 -14.87 -3.58
CA ILE A 84 0.63 -14.89 -3.26
C ILE A 84 1.29 -13.71 -3.96
N ARG A 85 2.11 -12.96 -3.22
CA ARG A 85 2.91 -11.83 -3.73
C ARG A 85 4.36 -12.02 -3.33
N TYR A 86 5.28 -11.62 -4.19
CA TYR A 86 6.71 -11.65 -3.90
C TYR A 86 7.25 -10.23 -3.81
N TYR A 87 8.19 -10.03 -2.89
CA TYR A 87 8.92 -8.78 -2.70
C TYR A 87 10.41 -9.08 -2.60
N ILE A 88 11.20 -8.05 -2.85
CA ILE A 88 12.65 -8.06 -2.67
C ILE A 88 13.07 -6.90 -1.78
N SER A 89 14.14 -7.08 -1.02
CA SER A 89 14.68 -6.06 -0.13
C SER A 89 16.20 -6.18 0.02
N ASP A 90 16.86 -5.06 0.26
CA ASP A 90 18.26 -4.99 0.70
C ASP A 90 18.41 -5.23 2.22
N LEU A 91 17.31 -5.20 2.97
CA LEU A 91 17.31 -5.44 4.41
C LEU A 91 17.46 -6.93 4.73
N LYS A 92 18.13 -7.21 5.84
CA LYS A 92 18.15 -8.53 6.51
C LYS A 92 17.38 -8.41 7.81
N GLU A 93 16.08 -8.64 7.75
CA GLU A 93 15.17 -8.55 8.89
C GLU A 93 14.38 -9.84 9.07
N THR A 94 13.73 -9.96 10.21
CA THR A 94 12.85 -11.09 10.51
C THR A 94 11.55 -11.02 9.71
N ALA A 95 10.90 -12.17 9.52
CA ALA A 95 9.60 -12.25 8.86
C ALA A 95 8.53 -11.36 9.51
N GLU A 96 8.56 -11.21 10.85
CA GLU A 96 7.64 -10.32 11.58
C GLU A 96 7.89 -8.84 11.26
N GLN A 97 9.15 -8.41 11.23
CA GLN A 97 9.51 -7.03 10.88
C GLN A 97 9.07 -6.70 9.44
N PHE A 98 9.32 -7.60 8.49
CA PHE A 98 8.80 -7.44 7.13
C PHE A 98 7.27 -7.40 7.09
N ALA A 99 6.58 -8.23 7.87
CA ALA A 99 5.13 -8.19 7.96
C ALA A 99 4.61 -6.82 8.44
N LYS A 100 5.26 -6.23 9.45
CA LYS A 100 4.94 -4.88 9.94
C LYS A 100 5.21 -3.81 8.89
N ARG A 101 6.39 -3.81 8.24
CA ARG A 101 6.75 -2.84 7.20
C ARG A 101 5.83 -2.88 6.00
N ILE A 102 5.56 -4.09 5.47
CA ILE A 102 4.65 -4.28 4.33
C ILE A 102 3.24 -3.80 4.71
N ARG A 103 2.76 -4.13 5.91
CA ARG A 103 1.45 -3.66 6.38
C ARG A 103 1.39 -2.13 6.54
N GLY A 104 2.45 -1.52 7.05
CA GLY A 104 2.58 -0.06 7.15
C GLY A 104 2.50 0.62 5.78
N TYR A 105 3.22 0.07 4.79
CA TYR A 105 3.17 0.54 3.41
C TYR A 105 1.75 0.49 2.82
N TRP A 106 1.04 -0.64 2.96
CA TRP A 106 -0.37 -0.73 2.55
C TRP A 106 -1.28 0.27 3.27
N GLY A 107 -0.97 0.62 4.52
CA GLY A 107 -1.67 1.65 5.26
C GLY A 107 -1.53 3.03 4.61
N VAL A 108 -0.34 3.38 4.14
CA VAL A 108 -0.08 4.64 3.40
C VAL A 108 -0.83 4.64 2.08
N GLU A 109 -0.72 3.56 1.30
CA GLU A 109 -1.41 3.38 0.03
C GLU A 109 -2.92 3.59 0.17
N ASN A 110 -3.53 2.93 1.15
CA ASN A 110 -4.97 3.02 1.37
C ASN A 110 -5.41 4.40 1.90
N LYS A 111 -4.62 5.03 2.78
CA LYS A 111 -5.01 6.32 3.40
C LYS A 111 -4.75 7.52 2.49
N VAL A 112 -3.81 7.41 1.56
CA VAL A 112 -3.38 8.53 0.70
C VAL A 112 -3.83 8.29 -0.74
N HIS A 113 -3.31 7.25 -1.39
CA HIS A 113 -3.50 7.03 -2.83
C HIS A 113 -4.96 6.68 -3.15
N TYR A 114 -5.53 5.66 -2.51
CA TYR A 114 -6.92 5.26 -2.78
C TYR A 114 -7.92 6.42 -2.56
N VAL A 115 -7.71 7.21 -1.52
CA VAL A 115 -8.57 8.36 -1.22
C VAL A 115 -8.46 9.42 -2.32
N ARG A 116 -7.27 9.71 -2.84
CA ARG A 116 -7.10 10.65 -3.95
C ARG A 116 -7.74 10.13 -5.24
N ASP A 117 -7.41 8.90 -5.60
CA ASP A 117 -7.78 8.29 -6.87
C ASP A 117 -9.30 8.09 -6.97
N VAL A 118 -9.88 7.53 -5.90
CA VAL A 118 -11.29 7.13 -5.89
C VAL A 118 -12.19 8.16 -5.22
N THR A 119 -11.86 8.58 -3.99
CA THR A 119 -12.74 9.47 -3.22
C THR A 119 -12.72 10.88 -3.81
N GLN A 120 -11.54 11.44 -4.07
CA GLN A 120 -11.37 12.74 -4.74
C GLN A 120 -11.44 12.66 -6.27
N GLY A 121 -11.67 11.47 -6.83
CA GLY A 121 -11.94 11.23 -8.24
C GLY A 121 -10.80 11.62 -9.18
N GLU A 122 -9.55 11.51 -8.72
CA GLU A 122 -8.38 11.84 -9.53
C GLU A 122 -8.29 10.96 -10.79
N ASP A 123 -8.53 9.65 -10.67
CA ASP A 123 -8.52 8.71 -11.81
C ASP A 123 -9.58 9.05 -12.87
N LYS A 124 -10.71 9.61 -12.43
CA LYS A 124 -11.82 10.00 -13.31
C LYS A 124 -11.62 11.39 -13.93
N SER A 125 -10.60 12.12 -13.52
CA SER A 125 -10.35 13.48 -13.98
C SER A 125 -9.86 13.48 -15.42
N ARG A 126 -10.52 14.27 -16.28
CA ARG A 126 -10.16 14.43 -17.70
C ARG A 126 -9.30 15.68 -17.96
N ILE A 127 -8.85 16.36 -16.91
CA ILE A 127 -8.04 17.58 -17.04
C ILE A 127 -6.68 17.20 -17.64
N ARG A 128 -6.31 17.83 -18.76
CA ARG A 128 -5.03 17.61 -19.46
C ARG A 128 -4.22 18.90 -19.65
N THR A 129 -4.73 20.04 -19.18
CA THR A 129 -4.08 21.34 -19.34
C THR A 129 -3.13 21.61 -18.19
N THR A 130 -1.89 21.97 -18.51
CA THR A 130 -0.90 22.45 -17.53
C THR A 130 -1.08 23.97 -17.35
N PRO A 131 -1.07 24.51 -16.12
CA PRO A 131 -0.76 23.87 -14.85
C PRO A 131 -1.97 23.31 -14.08
N LEU A 132 -3.17 23.28 -14.67
CA LEU A 132 -4.39 22.87 -13.97
C LEU A 132 -4.29 21.47 -13.33
N VAL A 133 -3.58 20.53 -13.96
CA VAL A 133 -3.32 19.21 -13.36
C VAL A 133 -2.64 19.32 -11.99
N GLN A 134 -1.62 20.16 -11.87
CA GLN A 134 -0.87 20.36 -10.62
C GLN A 134 -1.71 21.10 -9.58
N ILE A 135 -2.43 22.15 -10.01
CA ILE A 135 -3.31 22.93 -9.12
C ILE A 135 -4.38 22.02 -8.51
N TRP A 136 -4.99 21.15 -9.31
CA TRP A 136 -6.00 20.21 -8.83
C TRP A 136 -5.44 19.15 -7.90
N ALA A 137 -4.22 18.66 -8.13
CA ALA A 137 -3.55 17.76 -7.20
C ALA A 137 -3.35 18.43 -5.82
N ILE A 138 -2.91 19.69 -5.80
CA ILE A 138 -2.75 20.48 -4.56
C ILE A 138 -4.11 20.69 -3.88
N ALA A 139 -5.14 21.08 -4.63
CA ALA A 139 -6.48 21.32 -4.07
C ALA A 139 -7.08 20.06 -3.42
N ARG A 140 -6.94 18.89 -4.06
CA ARG A 140 -7.37 17.61 -3.47
C ARG A 140 -6.59 17.30 -2.18
N ASN A 141 -5.29 17.55 -2.17
CA ASN A 141 -4.46 17.36 -0.97
C ASN A 141 -4.89 18.27 0.17
N LEU A 142 -5.16 19.54 -0.13
CA LEU A 142 -5.67 20.48 0.84
C LEU A 142 -6.99 19.99 1.44
N ALA A 143 -7.95 19.59 0.60
CA ALA A 143 -9.24 19.07 1.07
C ALA A 143 -9.07 17.86 2.01
N LEU A 144 -8.24 16.89 1.64
CA LEU A 144 -8.00 15.70 2.47
C LEU A 144 -7.32 16.05 3.80
N ASN A 145 -6.41 17.02 3.82
CA ASN A 145 -5.78 17.46 5.05
C ASN A 145 -6.79 18.19 5.96
N LEU A 146 -7.65 19.04 5.40
CA LEU A 146 -8.73 19.69 6.16
C LEU A 146 -9.70 18.66 6.75
N TYR A 147 -10.06 17.61 6.02
CA TYR A 147 -10.91 16.54 6.55
C TYR A 147 -10.25 15.84 7.74
N ARG A 148 -8.94 15.56 7.66
CA ARG A 148 -8.18 14.96 8.77
C ARG A 148 -8.06 15.90 9.96
N ASP A 149 -7.81 17.19 9.74
CA ASP A 149 -7.75 18.22 10.78
C ASP A 149 -9.09 18.33 11.53
N ALA A 150 -10.21 18.19 10.80
CA ALA A 150 -11.55 18.13 11.39
C ALA A 150 -11.91 16.78 12.04
N GLY A 151 -10.96 15.85 12.16
CA GLY A 151 -11.14 14.58 12.86
C GLY A 151 -11.90 13.50 12.09
N PHE A 152 -12.03 13.62 10.77
CA PHE A 152 -12.67 12.56 9.98
C PHE A 152 -11.71 11.39 9.73
N ASP A 153 -12.12 10.19 10.16
CA ASP A 153 -11.44 8.94 9.78
C ASP A 153 -11.86 8.42 8.41
N ASN A 154 -13.08 8.75 7.96
CA ASN A 154 -13.66 8.33 6.69
C ASN A 154 -13.79 9.51 5.71
N MET A 155 -12.90 9.56 4.73
CA MET A 155 -12.82 10.65 3.75
C MET A 155 -14.05 10.73 2.83
N ALA A 156 -14.68 9.59 2.53
CA ALA A 156 -15.91 9.57 1.73
C ALA A 156 -17.10 10.13 2.52
N GLN A 157 -17.14 9.91 3.85
CA GLN A 157 -18.13 10.53 4.73
C GLN A 157 -17.88 12.05 4.83
N ALA A 158 -16.63 12.47 5.02
CA ALA A 158 -16.26 13.87 5.07
C ALA A 158 -16.71 14.61 3.81
N GLN A 159 -16.37 14.08 2.63
CA GLN A 159 -16.78 14.65 1.35
C GLN A 159 -18.29 14.79 1.22
N ARG A 160 -19.08 13.76 1.58
CA ARG A 160 -20.55 13.84 1.53
C ARG A 160 -21.10 14.92 2.46
N LYS A 161 -20.56 15.03 3.69
CA LYS A 161 -20.99 16.08 4.63
C LYS A 161 -20.66 17.49 4.14
N CYS A 162 -19.52 17.65 3.47
CA CYS A 162 -19.11 18.94 2.91
C CYS A 162 -19.93 19.28 1.67
N GLN A 163 -20.19 18.31 0.80
CA GLN A 163 -20.94 18.52 -0.45
C GLN A 163 -22.37 19.04 -0.21
N PHE A 164 -23.01 18.62 0.88
CA PHE A 164 -24.41 18.96 1.17
C PHE A 164 -24.60 19.81 2.45
N GLY A 165 -23.52 20.20 3.13
CA GLY A 165 -23.58 20.83 4.44
C GLY A 165 -22.78 22.12 4.51
N LEU A 166 -23.43 23.26 4.26
CA LEU A 166 -22.82 24.59 4.34
C LEU A 166 -22.10 24.82 5.68
N LYS A 167 -22.70 24.37 6.79
CA LYS A 167 -22.07 24.45 8.12
C LYS A 167 -20.72 23.73 8.21
N HIS A 168 -20.58 22.58 7.55
CA HIS A 168 -19.33 21.82 7.55
C HIS A 168 -18.26 22.51 6.68
N ILE A 169 -18.65 23.09 5.55
CA ILE A 169 -17.74 23.91 4.72
C ILE A 169 -17.24 25.12 5.51
N LEU A 170 -18.16 25.88 6.13
CA LEU A 170 -17.80 27.06 6.93
C LEU A 170 -16.85 26.69 8.08
N ALA A 171 -17.13 25.61 8.80
CA ALA A 171 -16.25 25.11 9.86
C ALA A 171 -14.86 24.69 9.34
N LEU A 172 -14.80 23.96 8.22
CA LEU A 172 -13.54 23.47 7.64
C LEU A 172 -12.63 24.61 7.17
N PHE A 173 -13.20 25.62 6.52
CA PHE A 173 -12.45 26.78 6.05
C PHE A 173 -12.35 27.88 7.11
N ARG A 174 -12.88 27.65 8.32
CA ARG A 174 -12.91 28.62 9.43
C ARG A 174 -13.52 29.96 9.00
N MET A 175 -14.50 29.91 8.09
CA MET A 175 -15.25 31.06 7.62
C MET A 175 -16.34 31.40 8.64
N LYS A 176 -16.45 32.68 9.01
CA LYS A 176 -17.46 33.19 9.94
C LYS A 176 -18.81 33.37 9.24
#